data_AF-A0AAC9PR62-F1
#
_entry.id   AF-A0AAC9PR62-F1
#
_cell.length_a   1.000
_cell.length_b   1.000
_cell.length_c   1.000
_cell.angle_alpha   90.00
_cell.angle_beta   90.00
_cell.angle_gamma   90.00
#
_symmetry.space_group_name_H-M   'P 1'
#
loop_
_entity.id
_entity.type
_entity.pdbx_description
1 polymer ?
#
loop_
_entity_poly.entity_id
_entity_poly.type
_entity_poly.pdbx_seq_one_letter_code
_entity_poly.pdbx_strand_id
1 'polypeptide(L)'
;MFGWGRRRESRHGRGADETSEEEPDVVESGPFDEHEAPNDELSRLDLGSVRIPVPSGAQLQVELDPSGPVRAVHLVTGMGRLTVSAFAAPRSAGLWGEVKHELAEQLGKDGTRVRKEQGEWSTELIAASPKVTLRFIGVDGPRWLLRGVATGPTDHAPQLARVLYDVVRDTVVVRGTNPMPVRTPLPITLPEQLSRHLEQAKAQQEATARTQQTQIHQEQSGIAQRRQAGR
;
A
#
# COMPACT_ATOMS: atom_id res chain seq x y z
N MET A 1 38.97 20.57 73.41
CA MET A 1 39.47 19.28 72.88
C MET A 1 38.86 19.13 71.49
N PHE A 2 39.44 19.77 70.46
CA PHE A 2 40.43 19.19 69.52
C PHE A 2 40.08 17.73 69.17
N GLY A 3 39.83 17.31 67.92
CA GLY A 3 39.91 17.98 66.64
C GLY A 3 39.62 17.02 65.46
N TRP A 4 39.55 17.66 64.29
CA TRP A 4 39.84 17.15 62.93
C TRP A 4 39.05 16.00 62.30
N GLY A 5 38.18 16.41 61.36
CA GLY A 5 37.93 15.66 60.14
C GLY A 5 39.16 15.59 59.24
N ARG A 6 39.21 14.53 58.43
CA ARG A 6 40.13 14.40 57.29
C ARG A 6 39.33 14.26 56.00
N ARG A 7 39.56 15.21 55.09
CA ARG A 7 39.37 15.12 53.65
C ARG A 7 40.75 14.93 53.01
N ARG A 8 40.85 14.04 52.03
CA ARG A 8 41.84 14.00 50.93
C ARG A 8 41.19 13.14 49.83
N GLU A 9 40.56 13.73 48.81
CA GLU A 9 41.13 14.33 47.58
C GLU A 9 41.62 13.26 46.57
N SER A 10 40.79 13.05 45.54
CA SER A 10 41.05 12.97 44.09
C SER A 10 42.48 12.60 43.65
N ARG A 11 42.74 11.69 42.69
CA ARG A 11 42.19 11.65 41.31
C ARG A 11 42.87 10.49 40.51
N HIS A 12 42.14 10.00 39.50
CA HIS A 12 42.56 9.23 38.30
C HIS A 12 42.79 7.71 38.37
N GLY A 13 41.88 6.97 37.70
CA GLY A 13 42.29 6.24 36.50
C GLY A 13 41.68 4.85 36.28
N ARG A 14 40.86 4.75 35.22
CA ARG A 14 40.49 3.54 34.42
C ARG A 14 39.54 2.56 35.12
N GLY A 15 38.46 2.08 34.52
CA GLY A 15 37.89 2.29 33.19
C GLY A 15 36.53 1.61 33.25
N ALA A 16 35.50 2.35 32.85
CA ALA A 16 34.17 1.82 32.67
C ALA A 16 34.20 0.92 31.44
N ASP A 17 33.81 -0.33 31.61
CA ASP A 17 33.29 -1.17 30.54
C ASP A 17 32.19 -2.04 31.16
N GLU A 18 31.09 -1.38 31.53
CA GLU A 18 29.81 -2.07 31.66
C GLU A 18 29.13 -1.86 30.31
N THR A 19 29.32 -2.87 29.47
CA THR A 19 28.56 -3.13 28.25
C THR A 19 27.07 -3.11 28.57
N SER A 20 26.44 -1.97 28.33
CA SER A 20 25.00 -1.93 28.08
C SER A 20 24.80 -2.53 26.70
N GLU A 21 24.55 -3.83 26.64
CA GLU A 21 23.92 -4.46 25.48
C GLU A 21 22.53 -3.79 25.36
N GLU A 22 22.42 -2.81 24.47
CA GLU A 22 21.13 -2.34 23.99
C GLU A 22 20.45 -3.54 23.33
N GLU A 23 19.51 -4.18 24.04
CA GLU A 23 18.57 -5.11 23.40
C GLU A 23 17.94 -4.35 22.23
N PRO A 24 17.99 -4.88 21.00
CA PRO A 24 17.43 -4.17 19.87
C PRO A 24 15.94 -3.94 20.16
N ASP A 25 15.48 -2.69 20.01
CA ASP A 25 14.05 -2.38 19.96
C ASP A 25 13.42 -3.34 18.94
N VAL A 26 12.75 -4.37 19.44
CA VAL A 26 12.03 -5.31 18.60
C VAL A 26 10.90 -4.47 18.01
N VAL A 27 11.01 -4.12 16.73
CA VAL A 27 9.95 -3.40 16.02
C VAL A 27 8.77 -4.39 15.92
N GLU A 28 7.93 -4.44 16.96
CA GLU A 28 6.88 -5.46 17.10
C GLU A 28 5.79 -5.36 16.02
N SER A 29 5.70 -4.23 15.32
CA SER A 29 4.76 -4.07 14.20
C SER A 29 5.37 -3.25 13.07
N GLY A 30 5.38 -3.83 11.86
CA GLY A 30 5.75 -3.14 10.62
C GLY A 30 4.77 -2.02 10.26
N PRO A 31 4.86 -1.42 9.06
CA PRO A 31 5.54 -1.91 7.88
C PRO A 31 7.06 -1.91 8.04
N PHE A 32 7.70 -2.90 7.42
CA PHE A 32 9.14 -3.13 7.53
C PHE A 32 9.89 -2.55 6.34
N ASP A 33 11.08 -2.04 6.55
CA ASP A 33 12.07 -1.95 5.48
C ASP A 33 12.52 -3.36 5.08
N GLU A 34 12.98 -3.56 3.83
CA GLU A 34 13.46 -4.86 3.35
C GLU A 34 14.54 -5.47 4.25
N HIS A 35 15.42 -4.63 4.84
CA HIS A 35 16.50 -5.09 5.70
C HIS A 35 16.04 -5.49 7.10
N GLU A 36 14.83 -5.09 7.50
CA GLU A 36 14.22 -5.34 8.80
C GLU A 36 13.05 -6.33 8.71
N ALA A 37 12.83 -6.90 7.51
CA ALA A 37 11.74 -7.82 7.27
C ALA A 37 11.87 -9.06 8.18
N PRO A 38 10.80 -9.45 8.91
CA PRO A 38 10.83 -10.62 9.75
C PRO A 38 11.01 -11.89 8.92
N ASN A 39 11.79 -12.83 9.44
CA ASN A 39 11.88 -14.17 8.89
C ASN A 39 10.73 -15.03 9.45
N ASP A 40 9.53 -14.79 8.93
CA ASP A 40 8.31 -15.49 9.29
C ASP A 40 7.81 -16.41 8.15
N GLU A 41 6.79 -17.20 8.43
CA GLU A 41 6.15 -18.06 7.42
C GLU A 41 5.02 -17.33 6.66
N LEU A 42 4.89 -16.00 6.81
CA LEU A 42 3.81 -15.25 6.21
C LEU A 42 4.05 -15.05 4.71
N SER A 43 3.21 -15.67 3.89
CA SER A 43 3.24 -15.51 2.44
C SER A 43 2.81 -14.10 2.02
N ARG A 44 3.75 -13.36 1.43
CA ARG A 44 3.53 -12.02 0.87
C ARG A 44 3.59 -12.06 -0.65
N LEU A 45 2.67 -11.37 -1.31
CA LEU A 45 2.73 -11.11 -2.74
C LEU A 45 3.81 -10.07 -3.01
N ASP A 46 4.87 -10.48 -3.71
CA ASP A 46 5.94 -9.57 -4.14
C ASP A 46 5.49 -8.75 -5.36
N LEU A 47 5.48 -7.43 -5.20
CA LEU A 47 5.14 -6.45 -6.23
C LEU A 47 6.37 -5.61 -6.65
N GLY A 48 7.57 -6.11 -6.40
CA GLY A 48 8.85 -5.46 -6.69
C GLY A 48 9.25 -4.41 -5.66
N SER A 49 8.43 -3.38 -5.47
CA SER A 49 8.69 -2.30 -4.50
C SER A 49 8.01 -2.47 -3.15
N VAL A 50 7.05 -3.40 -3.06
CA VAL A 50 6.36 -3.77 -1.83
C VAL A 50 6.07 -5.26 -1.87
N ARG A 51 6.12 -5.92 -0.70
CA ARG A 51 5.63 -7.28 -0.49
C ARG A 51 4.47 -7.18 0.49
N ILE A 52 3.27 -7.56 0.05
CA ILE A 52 2.04 -7.34 0.83
C ILE A 52 1.37 -8.68 1.15
N PRO A 53 0.81 -8.88 2.36
CA PRO A 53 -0.08 -10.02 2.59
C PRO A 53 -1.35 -9.85 1.75
N VAL A 54 -1.92 -10.97 1.30
CA VAL A 54 -3.21 -10.97 0.60
C VAL A 54 -4.28 -11.48 1.58
N PRO A 55 -5.24 -10.63 2.01
CA PRO A 55 -6.31 -11.07 2.89
C PRO A 55 -7.09 -12.24 2.30
N SER A 56 -7.54 -13.16 3.15
CA SER A 56 -8.33 -14.31 2.71
C SER A 56 -9.57 -13.88 1.92
N GLY A 57 -9.77 -14.50 0.76
CA GLY A 57 -10.87 -14.19 -0.15
C GLY A 57 -10.73 -12.87 -0.92
N ALA A 58 -9.63 -12.13 -0.77
CA ALA A 58 -9.38 -10.95 -1.59
C ALA A 58 -9.03 -11.33 -3.03
N GLN A 59 -9.55 -10.55 -3.98
CA GLN A 59 -9.21 -10.64 -5.39
C GLN A 59 -8.21 -9.54 -5.76
N LEU A 60 -7.24 -9.87 -6.60
CA LEU A 60 -6.29 -8.89 -7.13
C LEU A 60 -6.87 -8.20 -8.36
N GLN A 61 -6.90 -6.87 -8.34
CA GLN A 61 -7.21 -6.06 -9.50
C GLN A 61 -6.01 -5.17 -9.85
N VAL A 62 -5.52 -5.30 -11.07
CA VAL A 62 -4.38 -4.51 -11.57
C VAL A 62 -4.90 -3.29 -12.34
N GLU A 63 -4.41 -2.12 -11.98
CA GLU A 63 -4.59 -0.89 -12.74
C GLU A 63 -3.32 -0.62 -13.57
N LEU A 64 -3.48 -0.56 -14.89
CA LEU A 64 -2.39 -0.25 -15.82
C LEU A 64 -2.39 1.23 -16.18
N ASP A 65 -1.22 1.82 -16.31
CA ASP A 65 -1.08 3.13 -16.93
C ASP A 65 -1.26 3.02 -18.46
N PRO A 66 -1.84 4.03 -19.15
CA PRO A 66 -1.94 4.03 -20.61
C PRO A 66 -0.60 3.83 -21.33
N SER A 67 0.52 4.23 -20.70
CA SER A 67 1.88 4.04 -21.22
C SER A 67 2.43 2.61 -21.06
N GLY A 68 1.70 1.70 -20.40
CA GLY A 68 2.05 0.29 -20.25
C GLY A 68 2.43 -0.22 -18.85
N PRO A 69 3.11 0.53 -17.96
CA PRO A 69 3.49 0.01 -16.66
C PRO A 69 2.29 -0.10 -15.70
N VAL A 70 2.40 -0.98 -14.70
CA VAL A 70 1.38 -1.09 -13.64
C VAL A 70 1.39 0.17 -12.79
N ARG A 71 0.23 0.80 -12.68
CA ARG A 71 0.02 1.99 -11.86
C ARG A 71 -0.29 1.63 -10.42
N ALA A 72 -1.16 0.64 -10.21
CA ALA A 72 -1.55 0.20 -8.88
C ALA A 72 -2.03 -1.27 -8.89
N VAL A 73 -1.94 -1.90 -7.73
CA VAL A 73 -2.59 -3.18 -7.45
C VAL A 73 -3.57 -2.97 -6.31
N HIS A 74 -4.78 -3.45 -6.50
CA HIS A 74 -5.85 -3.35 -5.52
C HIS A 74 -6.21 -4.73 -4.97
N LEU A 75 -6.39 -4.81 -3.65
CA LEU A 75 -6.97 -5.97 -2.98
C LEU A 75 -8.47 -5.72 -2.83
N VAL A 76 -9.28 -6.37 -3.63
CA VAL A 76 -10.75 -6.25 -3.61
C VAL A 76 -11.31 -7.31 -2.68
N THR A 77 -11.97 -6.88 -1.62
CA THR A 77 -12.61 -7.75 -0.61
C THR A 77 -14.13 -7.63 -0.72
N GLY A 78 -14.87 -8.49 0.00
CA GLY A 78 -16.32 -8.34 0.13
C GLY A 78 -16.77 -7.05 0.83
N MET A 79 -15.87 -6.37 1.56
CA MET A 79 -16.18 -5.15 2.32
C MET A 79 -15.79 -3.86 1.58
N GLY A 80 -14.95 -3.96 0.55
CA GLY A 80 -14.37 -2.80 -0.13
C GLY A 80 -12.99 -3.11 -0.69
N ARG A 81 -12.28 -2.06 -1.09
CA ARG A 81 -11.01 -2.14 -1.81
C ARG A 81 -9.89 -1.55 -0.98
N LEU A 82 -8.76 -2.26 -0.93
CA LEU A 82 -7.51 -1.80 -0.31
C LEU A 82 -6.47 -1.53 -1.41
N THR A 83 -5.62 -0.54 -1.20
CA THR A 83 -4.47 -0.25 -2.06
C THR A 83 -3.29 0.11 -1.20
N VAL A 84 -2.15 -0.54 -1.43
CA VAL A 84 -0.88 -0.21 -0.79
C VAL A 84 0.08 0.26 -1.86
N SER A 85 0.75 1.38 -1.62
CA SER A 85 1.71 1.96 -2.56
C SER A 85 2.88 2.57 -1.80
N ALA A 86 4.09 2.37 -2.30
CA ALA A 86 5.28 3.01 -1.75
C ALA A 86 5.76 4.15 -2.65
N PHE A 87 6.35 5.18 -2.04
CA PHE A 87 6.89 6.36 -2.72
C PHE A 87 8.30 6.62 -2.24
N ALA A 88 9.15 7.18 -3.09
CA ALA A 88 10.46 7.66 -2.67
C ALA A 88 10.32 8.85 -1.71
N ALA A 89 10.98 8.78 -0.56
CA ALA A 89 10.97 9.83 0.46
C ALA A 89 12.40 10.38 0.69
N PRO A 90 12.56 11.60 1.26
CA PRO A 90 13.87 12.13 1.57
C PRO A 90 14.52 11.36 2.73
N ARG A 91 15.83 11.54 2.92
CA ARG A 91 16.58 10.89 4.02
C ARG A 91 16.32 11.53 5.39
N SER A 92 15.95 12.81 5.40
CA SER A 92 16.06 13.67 6.58
C SER A 92 14.72 14.00 7.25
N ALA A 93 13.58 13.72 6.60
CA ALA A 93 12.26 14.07 7.09
C ALA A 93 11.19 13.10 6.58
N GLY A 94 10.12 12.93 7.36
CA GLY A 94 8.93 12.21 6.92
C GLY A 94 8.17 12.97 5.84
N LEU A 95 7.66 12.26 4.84
CA LEU A 95 6.90 12.79 3.72
C LEU A 95 5.39 12.76 3.99
N TRP A 96 4.90 11.91 4.91
CA TRP A 96 3.47 11.74 5.12
C TRP A 96 2.76 13.00 5.58
N GLY A 97 3.40 13.83 6.41
CA GLY A 97 2.82 15.08 6.90
C GLY A 97 2.36 16.01 5.78
N GLU A 98 3.23 16.22 4.78
CA GLU A 98 2.96 17.03 3.59
C GLU A 98 1.91 16.37 2.69
N VAL A 99 2.09 15.08 2.37
CA VAL A 99 1.16 14.33 1.51
C VAL A 99 -0.26 14.33 2.10
N LYS A 100 -0.39 14.10 3.41
CA LYS A 100 -1.67 14.15 4.12
C LYS A 100 -2.32 15.53 4.04
N HIS A 101 -1.53 16.61 4.16
CA HIS A 101 -2.05 17.96 4.08
C HIS A 101 -2.63 18.25 2.69
N GLU A 102 -1.88 17.92 1.63
CA GLU A 102 -2.35 18.10 0.25
C GLU A 102 -3.57 17.25 -0.07
N LEU A 103 -3.60 15.98 0.38
CA LEU A 103 -4.77 15.11 0.23
C LEU A 103 -5.99 15.71 0.92
N ALA A 104 -5.83 16.28 2.12
CA ALA A 104 -6.93 16.91 2.85
C ALA A 104 -7.49 18.13 2.11
N GLU A 105 -6.61 18.96 1.52
CA GLU A 105 -7.02 20.10 0.72
C GLU A 105 -7.74 19.69 -0.57
N GLN A 106 -7.22 18.67 -1.26
CA GLN A 106 -7.83 18.13 -2.49
C GLN A 106 -9.24 17.58 -2.20
N LEU A 107 -9.37 16.69 -1.22
CA LEU A 107 -10.64 16.06 -0.86
C LEU A 107 -11.66 17.06 -0.30
N GLY A 108 -11.18 18.11 0.39
CA GLY A 108 -12.03 19.18 0.88
C GLY A 108 -12.65 20.04 -0.22
N LYS A 109 -11.94 20.23 -1.35
CA LYS A 109 -12.48 20.96 -2.53
C LYS A 109 -13.65 20.22 -3.18
N ASP A 110 -13.68 18.90 -3.07
CA ASP A 110 -14.73 18.04 -3.64
C ASP A 110 -15.98 17.95 -2.75
N GLY A 111 -16.09 18.79 -1.71
CA GLY A 111 -17.22 18.81 -0.78
C GLY A 111 -17.31 17.60 0.14
N THR A 112 -16.27 16.75 0.16
CA THR A 112 -16.21 15.57 1.03
C THR A 112 -15.89 16.00 2.45
N ARG A 113 -16.55 15.38 3.45
CA ARG A 113 -16.20 15.64 4.85
C ARG A 113 -14.87 14.98 5.16
N VAL A 114 -13.84 15.78 5.35
CA VAL A 114 -12.49 15.32 5.69
C VAL A 114 -12.22 15.54 7.18
N ARG A 115 -11.71 14.50 7.85
CA ARG A 115 -11.27 14.56 9.24
C ARG A 115 -9.93 13.85 9.42
N LYS A 116 -9.20 14.23 10.45
CA LYS A 116 -7.95 13.59 10.87
C LYS A 116 -8.23 12.73 12.09
N GLU A 117 -7.60 11.57 12.19
CA GLU A 117 -7.72 10.65 13.33
C GLU A 117 -6.32 10.13 13.69
N GLN A 118 -6.03 9.93 14.97
CA GLN A 118 -4.77 9.30 15.37
C GLN A 118 -4.84 7.80 15.06
N GLY A 119 -3.88 7.31 14.27
CA GLY A 119 -3.70 5.89 13.95
C GLY A 119 -2.52 5.27 14.69
N GLU A 120 -2.22 4.02 14.33
CA GLU A 120 -1.11 3.23 14.91
C GLU A 120 0.25 3.91 14.67
N TRP A 121 0.56 4.29 13.43
CA TRP A 121 1.86 4.89 13.08
C TRP A 121 1.85 6.42 13.06
N SER A 122 0.73 7.02 12.67
CA SER A 122 0.66 8.46 12.43
C SER A 122 -0.77 8.95 12.46
N THR A 123 -0.95 10.28 12.40
CA THR A 123 -2.28 10.83 12.13
C THR A 123 -2.70 10.51 10.70
N GLU A 124 -3.88 9.92 10.58
CA GLU A 124 -4.50 9.44 9.34
C GLU A 124 -5.55 10.41 8.81
N LEU A 125 -5.96 10.20 7.56
CA LEU A 125 -6.98 11.01 6.91
C LEU A 125 -8.21 10.15 6.60
N ILE A 126 -9.38 10.62 7.02
CA ILE A 126 -10.67 10.00 6.70
C ILE A 126 -11.50 10.99 5.90
N ALA A 127 -11.91 10.58 4.71
CA ALA A 127 -12.81 11.33 3.87
C ALA A 127 -14.11 10.54 3.71
N ALA A 128 -15.22 11.10 4.18
CA ALA A 128 -16.50 10.42 4.22
C ALA A 128 -17.58 11.17 3.41
N SER A 129 -18.30 10.39 2.62
CA SER A 129 -19.57 10.76 2.00
C SER A 129 -20.69 9.88 2.61
N PRO A 130 -21.97 10.17 2.35
CA PRO A 130 -23.07 9.34 2.88
C PRO A 130 -22.99 7.86 2.51
N LYS A 131 -22.39 7.51 1.37
CA LYS A 131 -22.33 6.12 0.87
C LYS A 131 -20.95 5.48 0.97
N VAL A 132 -19.89 6.28 0.83
CA VAL A 132 -18.52 5.78 0.69
C VAL A 132 -17.61 6.50 1.66
N THR A 133 -16.75 5.75 2.32
CA THR A 133 -15.68 6.26 3.18
C THR A 133 -14.32 5.83 2.63
N LEU A 134 -13.38 6.76 2.64
CA LEU A 134 -11.98 6.56 2.34
C LEU A 134 -11.16 6.79 3.60
N ARG A 135 -10.20 5.90 3.88
CA ARG A 135 -9.21 6.05 4.94
C ARG A 135 -7.82 5.95 4.33
N PHE A 136 -6.96 6.91 4.64
CA PHE A 136 -5.57 6.96 4.22
C PHE A 136 -4.66 6.80 5.43
N ILE A 137 -3.82 5.79 5.38
CA ILE A 137 -2.73 5.52 6.32
C ILE A 137 -1.42 5.85 5.61
N GLY A 138 -0.53 6.56 6.28
CA GLY A 138 0.82 6.78 5.79
C GLY A 138 1.85 6.47 6.86
N VAL A 139 2.91 5.77 6.46
CA VAL A 139 4.03 5.40 7.33
C VAL A 139 5.32 5.81 6.64
N ASP A 140 6.07 6.69 7.30
CA ASP A 140 7.39 7.10 6.84
C ASP A 140 8.44 6.11 7.31
N GLY A 141 9.27 5.64 6.39
CA GLY A 141 10.39 4.75 6.67
C GLY A 141 11.69 5.23 5.99
N PRO A 142 12.76 4.41 6.00
CA PRO A 142 14.06 4.79 5.47
C PRO A 142 14.05 5.11 3.97
N ARG A 143 13.91 6.41 3.61
CA ARG A 143 13.86 6.91 2.22
C ARG A 143 12.64 6.43 1.42
N TRP A 144 11.60 5.97 2.12
CA TRP A 144 10.31 5.62 1.53
C TRP A 144 9.14 6.09 2.38
N LEU A 145 7.99 6.25 1.74
CA LEU A 145 6.69 6.45 2.37
C LEU A 145 5.78 5.33 1.89
N LEU A 146 5.23 4.54 2.82
CA LEU A 146 4.17 3.60 2.52
C LEU A 146 2.83 4.28 2.71
N ARG A 147 1.93 4.15 1.73
CA ARG A 147 0.55 4.65 1.80
C ARG A 147 -0.43 3.50 1.63
N GLY A 148 -1.23 3.26 2.65
CA GLY A 148 -2.40 2.41 2.62
C GLY A 148 -3.67 3.21 2.37
N VAL A 149 -4.55 2.73 1.50
CA VAL A 149 -5.86 3.34 1.23
C VAL A 149 -6.94 2.27 1.32
N ALA A 150 -7.94 2.51 2.15
CA ALA A 150 -9.16 1.71 2.23
C ALA A 150 -10.33 2.52 1.68
N THR A 151 -11.07 1.96 0.73
CA THR A 151 -12.26 2.59 0.14
C THR A 151 -13.39 1.58 0.09
N GLY A 152 -14.53 1.93 0.68
CA GLY A 152 -15.70 1.05 0.67
C GLY A 152 -16.96 1.73 1.20
N PRO A 153 -18.09 0.98 1.26
CA PRO A 153 -19.31 1.45 1.89
C PRO A 153 -19.07 1.95 3.30
N THR A 154 -19.71 3.06 3.68
CA THR A 154 -19.52 3.69 5.01
C THR A 154 -19.79 2.71 6.16
N ASP A 155 -20.76 1.81 6.01
CA ASP A 155 -21.12 0.79 7.02
C ASP A 155 -20.02 -0.27 7.23
N HIS A 156 -19.11 -0.43 6.27
CA HIS A 156 -17.98 -1.37 6.35
C HIS A 156 -16.66 -0.67 6.72
N ALA A 157 -16.65 0.65 6.86
CA ALA A 157 -15.42 1.42 7.06
C ALA A 157 -14.61 0.99 8.29
N PRO A 158 -15.20 0.69 9.46
CA PRO A 158 -14.43 0.23 10.62
C PRO A 158 -13.74 -1.11 10.39
N GLN A 159 -14.41 -2.07 9.74
CA GLN A 159 -13.86 -3.39 9.45
C GLN A 159 -12.79 -3.30 8.35
N LEU A 160 -13.05 -2.52 7.29
CA LEU A 160 -12.10 -2.31 6.22
C LEU A 160 -10.83 -1.60 6.72
N ALA A 161 -10.95 -0.70 7.70
CA ALA A 161 -9.80 -0.09 8.36
C ALA A 161 -8.94 -1.12 9.09
N ARG A 162 -9.54 -2.08 9.82
CA ARG A 162 -8.80 -3.16 10.49
C ARG A 162 -8.02 -4.02 9.50
N VAL A 163 -8.66 -4.43 8.40
CA VAL A 163 -7.97 -5.20 7.35
C VAL A 163 -6.83 -4.37 6.73
N LEU A 164 -7.02 -3.06 6.55
CA LEU A 164 -5.93 -2.20 6.07
C LEU A 164 -4.77 -2.14 7.08
N TYR A 165 -5.05 -2.02 8.38
CA TYR A 165 -4.00 -2.08 9.41
C TYR A 165 -3.22 -3.38 9.35
N ASP A 166 -3.91 -4.53 9.27
CA ASP A 166 -3.25 -5.82 9.19
C ASP A 166 -2.38 -5.94 7.93
N VAL A 167 -2.89 -5.48 6.78
CA VAL A 167 -2.10 -5.45 5.54
C VAL A 167 -0.87 -4.55 5.67
N VAL A 168 -1.03 -3.33 6.21
CA VAL A 168 0.07 -2.37 6.37
C VAL A 168 1.11 -2.89 7.36
N ARG A 169 0.68 -3.47 8.48
CA ARG A 169 1.55 -4.04 9.53
C ARG A 169 2.49 -5.10 8.97
N ASP A 170 1.97 -5.97 8.13
CA ASP A 170 2.72 -7.08 7.56
C ASP A 170 3.36 -6.75 6.21
N THR A 171 3.27 -5.50 5.74
CA THR A 171 3.90 -5.07 4.48
C THR A 171 5.41 -4.88 4.67
N VAL A 172 6.18 -5.38 3.70
CA VAL A 172 7.61 -5.10 3.56
C VAL A 172 7.80 -4.14 2.39
N VAL A 173 8.57 -3.07 2.59
CA VAL A 173 8.89 -2.07 1.55
C VAL A 173 10.28 -2.32 1.00
N VAL A 174 10.37 -2.48 -0.31
CA VAL A 174 11.60 -2.70 -1.06
C VAL A 174 11.93 -1.43 -1.82
N ARG A 175 12.61 -0.49 -1.14
CA ARG A 175 12.95 0.82 -1.74
C ARG A 175 14.01 0.69 -2.83
N GLY A 176 14.89 -0.29 -2.73
CA GLY A 176 16.06 -0.45 -3.59
C GLY A 176 17.06 0.70 -3.46
N THR A 177 18.15 0.60 -4.21
CA THR A 177 19.29 1.52 -4.10
C THR A 177 19.25 2.68 -5.09
N ASN A 178 18.49 2.54 -6.18
CA ASN A 178 18.44 3.49 -7.27
C ASN A 178 17.98 4.89 -6.82
N PRO A 179 18.66 5.96 -7.27
CA PRO A 179 18.23 7.33 -7.01
C PRO A 179 16.87 7.57 -7.67
N MET A 180 15.94 8.17 -6.91
CA MET A 180 14.64 8.58 -7.43
C MET A 180 14.28 9.95 -6.83
N PRO A 181 13.63 10.83 -7.59
CA PRO A 181 13.09 12.08 -7.04
C PRO A 181 12.10 11.79 -5.91
N VAL A 182 12.10 12.65 -4.89
CA VAL A 182 11.14 12.56 -3.78
C VAL A 182 9.71 12.61 -4.36
N ARG A 183 8.79 11.88 -3.74
CA ARG A 183 7.37 11.74 -4.14
C ARG A 183 7.12 10.92 -5.40
N THR A 184 8.16 10.36 -6.02
CA THR A 184 8.00 9.43 -7.14
C THR A 184 7.43 8.10 -6.63
N PRO A 185 6.35 7.56 -7.21
CA PRO A 185 5.89 6.20 -6.90
C PRO A 185 6.99 5.20 -7.17
N LEU A 186 7.19 4.24 -6.26
CA LEU A 186 8.11 3.15 -6.52
C LEU A 186 7.49 2.18 -7.55
N PRO A 187 8.31 1.61 -8.45
CA PRO A 187 7.81 0.79 -9.54
C PRO A 187 7.15 -0.48 -9.03
N ILE A 188 6.00 -0.82 -9.61
CA ILE A 188 5.29 -2.07 -9.34
C ILE A 188 5.64 -3.07 -10.43
N THR A 189 6.06 -4.27 -10.03
CA THR A 189 6.34 -5.39 -10.93
C THR A 189 5.44 -6.55 -10.53
N LEU A 190 4.65 -7.08 -11.47
CA LEU A 190 3.82 -8.26 -11.20
C LEU A 190 4.69 -9.52 -11.27
N PRO A 191 4.46 -10.51 -10.39
CA PRO A 191 5.05 -11.82 -10.54
C PRO A 191 4.71 -12.43 -11.90
N GLU A 192 5.66 -13.16 -12.50
CA GLU A 192 5.52 -13.75 -13.84
C GLU A 192 4.31 -14.70 -13.94
N GLN A 193 3.97 -15.37 -12.85
CA GLN A 193 2.79 -16.24 -12.80
C GLN A 193 1.49 -15.43 -12.90
N LEU A 194 1.42 -14.28 -12.22
CA LEU A 194 0.26 -13.39 -12.23
C LEU A 194 0.12 -12.68 -13.58
N SER A 195 1.22 -12.20 -14.16
CA SER A 195 1.19 -11.58 -15.49
C SER A 195 0.67 -12.55 -16.57
N ARG A 196 1.19 -13.79 -16.60
CA ARG A 196 0.73 -14.82 -17.54
C ARG A 196 -0.76 -15.15 -17.39
N HIS A 197 -1.25 -15.25 -16.15
CA HIS A 197 -2.66 -15.51 -15.90
C HIS A 197 -3.56 -14.38 -16.43
N LEU A 198 -3.17 -13.12 -16.20
CA LEU A 198 -3.91 -11.95 -16.70
C LEU A 198 -3.92 -11.89 -18.23
N GLU A 199 -2.80 -12.20 -18.88
CA GLU A 199 -2.72 -12.26 -20.34
C GLU A 199 -3.64 -13.34 -20.94
N GLN A 200 -3.66 -14.53 -20.33
CA GLN A 200 -4.55 -15.63 -20.75
C GLN A 200 -6.02 -15.27 -20.58
N ALA A 201 -6.40 -14.69 -19.44
CA ALA A 201 -7.76 -14.24 -19.17
C ALA A 201 -8.22 -13.19 -20.19
N LYS A 202 -7.35 -12.22 -20.52
CA LYS A 202 -7.62 -11.20 -21.53
C LYS A 202 -7.80 -11.82 -22.93
N ALA A 203 -6.90 -12.70 -23.34
CA ALA A 203 -6.98 -13.38 -24.64
C ALA A 203 -8.29 -14.18 -24.79
N GLN A 204 -8.74 -14.85 -23.71
CA GLN A 204 -9.98 -15.61 -23.71
C GLN A 204 -11.22 -14.71 -23.79
N GLN A 205 -11.21 -13.56 -23.12
CA GLN A 205 -12.27 -12.56 -23.24
C GLN A 205 -12.35 -11.98 -24.65
N GLU A 206 -11.21 -11.63 -25.27
CA GLU A 206 -11.16 -11.12 -26.63
C GLU A 206 -11.63 -12.15 -27.66
N ALA A 207 -11.25 -13.43 -27.51
CA ALA A 207 -11.75 -14.51 -28.34
C ALA A 207 -13.27 -14.66 -28.22
N THR A 208 -13.80 -14.65 -27.00
CA THR A 208 -15.25 -14.74 -26.74
C THR A 208 -16.00 -13.56 -27.35
N ALA A 209 -15.50 -12.34 -27.20
CA ALA A 209 -16.10 -11.14 -27.78
C ALA A 209 -16.09 -11.18 -29.33
N ARG A 210 -14.99 -11.63 -29.94
CA ARG A 210 -14.90 -11.81 -31.41
C ARG A 210 -15.89 -12.85 -31.92
N THR A 211 -16.03 -13.99 -31.22
CA THR A 211 -17.02 -15.01 -31.58
C THR A 211 -18.44 -14.49 -31.48
N GLN A 212 -18.79 -13.77 -30.41
CA GLN A 212 -20.12 -13.16 -30.25
C GLN A 212 -20.41 -12.13 -31.34
N GLN A 213 -19.46 -11.24 -31.66
CA GLN A 213 -19.63 -10.26 -32.75
C GLN A 213 -19.82 -10.93 -34.12
N THR A 214 -19.08 -12.02 -34.38
CA THR A 214 -19.20 -12.78 -35.63
C THR A 214 -20.57 -13.45 -35.74
N GLN A 215 -21.07 -14.04 -34.66
CA GLN A 215 -22.41 -14.66 -34.62
C GLN A 215 -23.51 -13.63 -34.83
N ILE A 216 -23.46 -12.48 -34.14
CA ILE A 216 -24.44 -11.40 -34.29
C ILE A 216 -24.45 -10.88 -35.74
N HIS A 217 -23.28 -10.70 -36.35
CA HIS A 217 -23.19 -10.25 -37.74
C HIS A 217 -23.77 -11.26 -38.74
N GLN A 218 -23.50 -12.55 -38.55
CA GLN A 218 -24.06 -13.62 -39.39
C GLN A 218 -25.59 -13.72 -39.28
N GLU A 219 -26.12 -13.59 -38.07
CA GLU A 219 -27.56 -13.67 -37.81
C GLU A 219 -28.33 -12.50 -38.45
N GLN A 220 -27.80 -11.27 -38.34
CA GLN A 220 -28.36 -10.09 -39.00
C GLN A 220 -28.32 -10.19 -40.53
N SER A 221 -27.22 -10.74 -41.07
CA SER A 221 -27.05 -10.95 -42.52
C SER A 221 -28.07 -11.97 -43.06
N GLY A 222 -28.32 -13.05 -42.31
CA GLY A 222 -29.30 -14.08 -42.68
C GLY A 222 -30.75 -13.56 -42.64
N ILE A 223 -31.08 -12.69 -41.68
CA ILE A 223 -32.41 -12.07 -41.57
C ILE A 223 -32.65 -11.08 -42.72
N ALA A 224 -31.64 -10.30 -43.12
CA ALA A 224 -31.74 -9.36 -44.23
C ALA A 224 -31.96 -10.07 -45.59
N GLN A 225 -31.25 -11.18 -45.83
CA GLN A 225 -31.37 -11.96 -47.07
C GLN A 225 -32.75 -12.64 -47.19
N ARG A 226 -33.30 -13.17 -46.09
CA ARG A 226 -34.64 -13.78 -46.08
C ARG A 226 -35.77 -12.77 -46.36
N ARG A 227 -35.59 -11.49 -46.02
CA ARG A 227 -36.56 -10.43 -46.33
C ARG A 227 -36.54 -9.99 -47.79
N GLN A 228 -35.41 -10.13 -48.49
CA GLN A 228 -35.30 -9.79 -49.92
C GLN A 228 -35.79 -10.91 -50.84
N ALA A 229 -35.70 -12.17 -50.44
CA ALA A 229 -36.16 -13.31 -51.23
C ALA A 229 -37.68 -13.60 -51.14
N GLY A 230 -38.42 -12.85 -50.31
CA GLY A 230 -39.85 -13.04 -50.06
C GLY A 230 -40.77 -12.02 -50.73
N ARG A 231 -40.31 -11.29 -51.75
CA ARG A 231 -41.10 -10.42 -52.63
C ARG A 231 -41.01 -10.92 -54.06
#